data_AF-A0A7Y6JXL3-F1
#
_entry.id   AF-A0A7Y6JXL3-F1
#
_cell.length_a   1.000
_cell.length_b   1.000
_cell.length_c   1.000
_cell.angle_alpha   90.00
_cell.angle_beta   90.00
_cell.angle_gamma   90.00
#
_symmetry.space_group_name_H-M   'P 1'
#
loop_
_entity.id
_entity.type
_entity.pdbx_description
1 polymer ?
#
loop_
_entity_poly.entity_id
_entity_poly.type
_entity_poly.pdbx_seq_one_letter_code
_entity_poly.pdbx_strand_id
1 'polypeptide(L)'
;MRLYYLTAEKRAKKSIAERRLKISLFEELKDPFELLPHVLPSRAHRRVAEVLRDHLLKQRGVICFSTDWQNPVIWAHYGAKHYGVCLGFDVPDSLAMRVSYEPNRLDFDIDLSVPNAGVTHDMSKGHAPDEI
;
A
#
# COMPACT_ATOMS: atom_id res chain seq x y z
N MET A 1 13.58 -4.39 16.16
CA MET A 1 12.41 -3.90 16.92
C MET A 1 11.32 -4.96 17.08
N ARG A 2 10.40 -4.80 18.05
CA ARG A 2 9.18 -5.62 18.18
C ARG A 2 8.03 -4.97 17.41
N LEU A 3 7.37 -5.74 16.55
CA LEU A 3 6.25 -5.31 15.71
C LEU A 3 5.04 -6.23 15.87
N TYR A 4 3.85 -5.69 15.62
CA TYR A 4 2.58 -6.36 15.89
C TYR A 4 1.71 -6.43 14.63
N TYR A 5 1.21 -7.62 14.32
CA TYR A 5 0.31 -7.88 13.20
C TYR A 5 -1.06 -8.31 13.74
N LEU A 6 -2.08 -7.48 13.52
CA LEU A 6 -3.45 -7.76 13.94
C LEU A 6 -4.22 -8.41 12.79
N THR A 7 -4.94 -9.48 13.08
CA THR A 7 -5.73 -10.20 12.09
C THR A 7 -6.87 -10.99 12.73
N ALA A 8 -7.75 -11.57 11.91
CA ALA A 8 -8.80 -12.47 12.39
C ALA A 8 -8.21 -13.81 12.84
N GLU A 9 -8.79 -14.45 13.86
CA GLU A 9 -8.31 -15.73 14.42
C GLU A 9 -8.06 -16.81 13.35
N LYS A 10 -8.99 -16.99 12.40
CA LYS A 10 -8.84 -17.94 11.29
C LYS A 10 -7.59 -17.68 10.45
N ARG A 11 -7.27 -16.40 10.20
CA ARG A 11 -6.07 -16.00 9.44
C ARG A 11 -4.80 -16.20 10.27
N ALA A 12 -4.83 -15.86 11.56
CA ALA A 12 -3.71 -16.09 12.47
C ALA A 12 -3.32 -17.57 12.57
N LYS A 13 -4.31 -18.46 12.78
CA LYS A 13 -4.09 -19.91 12.81
C LYS A 13 -3.45 -20.43 11.52
N LYS A 14 -3.96 -20.00 10.37
CA LYS A 14 -3.41 -20.36 9.06
C LYS A 14 -1.97 -19.87 8.91
N SER A 15 -1.69 -18.62 9.30
CA SER A 15 -0.35 -18.04 9.21
C SER A 15 0.68 -18.75 10.09
N ILE A 16 0.28 -19.16 11.29
CA ILE A 16 1.14 -19.95 12.19
C ILE A 16 1.39 -21.35 11.59
N ALA A 17 0.33 -22.04 11.17
CA ALA A 17 0.43 -23.39 10.62
C ALA A 17 1.29 -23.45 9.35
N GLU A 18 1.14 -22.49 8.45
CA GLU A 18 1.86 -22.44 7.17
C GLU A 18 3.16 -21.63 7.25
N ARG A 19 3.51 -21.08 8.43
CA ARG A 19 4.70 -20.26 8.67
C ARG A 19 4.87 -19.10 7.68
N ARG A 20 3.75 -18.47 7.29
CA ARG A 20 3.73 -17.35 6.34
C ARG A 20 2.64 -16.35 6.65
N LEU A 21 2.88 -15.10 6.34
CA LEU A 21 1.88 -14.04 6.47
C LEU A 21 1.21 -13.76 5.12
N LYS A 22 -0.05 -13.32 5.17
CA LYS A 22 -0.73 -12.82 3.98
C LYS A 22 -0.13 -11.45 3.64
N ILE A 23 0.27 -11.29 2.37
CA ILE A 23 0.54 -9.97 1.78
C ILE A 23 -0.79 -9.40 1.31
N SER A 24 -1.07 -8.15 1.67
CA SER A 24 -2.23 -7.40 1.17
C SER A 24 -1.89 -6.81 -0.19
N LEU A 25 -2.80 -6.95 -1.14
CA LEU A 25 -2.72 -6.21 -2.39
C LEU A 25 -3.29 -4.80 -2.16
N PHE A 26 -2.77 -3.82 -2.89
CA PHE A 26 -3.19 -2.43 -2.76
C PHE A 26 -4.70 -2.24 -3.03
N GLU A 27 -5.30 -3.06 -3.90
CA GLU A 27 -6.75 -3.04 -4.17
C GLU A 27 -7.61 -3.50 -2.97
N GLU A 28 -7.01 -4.19 -2.00
CA GLU A 28 -7.70 -4.66 -0.79
C GLU A 28 -7.59 -3.67 0.38
N LEU A 29 -6.84 -2.57 0.21
CA LEU A 29 -6.63 -1.56 1.23
C LEU A 29 -7.84 -0.62 1.33
N LYS A 30 -7.98 0.05 2.48
CA LYS A 30 -9.16 0.85 2.82
C LYS A 30 -9.03 2.34 2.47
N ASP A 31 -7.92 2.75 1.87
CA ASP A 31 -7.69 4.14 1.50
C ASP A 31 -8.23 4.43 0.09
N PRO A 32 -9.16 5.38 -0.08
CA PRO A 32 -9.64 5.76 -1.41
C PRO A 32 -8.57 6.41 -2.31
N PHE A 33 -7.44 6.82 -1.74
CA PHE A 33 -6.32 7.44 -2.44
C PHE A 33 -5.07 6.55 -2.47
N GLU A 34 -5.25 5.24 -2.32
CA GLU A 34 -4.16 4.27 -2.40
C GLU A 34 -3.35 4.45 -3.70
N LEU A 35 -2.04 4.68 -3.55
CA LEU A 35 -1.09 4.99 -4.63
C LEU A 35 -1.41 6.28 -5.43
N LEU A 36 -2.19 7.20 -4.88
CA LEU A 36 -2.53 8.50 -5.49
C LEU A 36 -2.14 9.68 -4.55
N PRO A 37 -0.85 9.85 -4.21
CA PRO A 37 -0.42 10.84 -3.23
C PRO A 37 -0.44 12.29 -3.76
N HIS A 38 -0.52 12.49 -5.08
CA HIS A 38 -0.39 13.79 -5.72
C HIS A 38 -1.72 14.55 -5.86
N VAL A 39 -1.66 15.87 -5.98
CA VAL A 39 -2.76 16.71 -6.47
C VAL A 39 -2.88 16.55 -7.98
N LEU A 40 -4.06 16.22 -8.50
CA LEU A 40 -4.27 15.87 -9.92
C LEU A 40 -5.22 16.84 -10.64
N PRO A 41 -4.81 18.10 -10.91
CA PRO A 41 -5.69 19.14 -11.45
C PRO A 41 -6.11 18.88 -12.91
N SER A 42 -5.17 18.40 -13.75
CA SER A 42 -5.40 18.23 -15.18
C SER A 42 -5.78 16.79 -15.55
N ARG A 43 -6.41 16.61 -16.72
CA ARG A 43 -6.67 15.27 -17.28
C ARG A 43 -5.37 14.50 -17.55
N ALA A 44 -4.31 15.20 -17.98
CA ALA A 44 -3.01 14.59 -18.22
C ALA A 44 -2.40 14.02 -16.94
N HIS A 45 -2.42 14.78 -15.83
CA HIS A 45 -1.92 14.29 -14.54
C HIS A 45 -2.68 13.05 -14.06
N ARG A 46 -4.01 13.05 -14.18
CA ARG A 46 -4.84 11.89 -13.85
C ARG A 46 -4.46 10.66 -14.67
N ARG A 47 -4.26 10.82 -15.97
CA ARG A 47 -3.85 9.71 -16.85
C ARG A 47 -2.51 9.11 -16.45
N VAL A 48 -1.52 9.96 -16.20
CA VAL A 48 -0.18 9.51 -15.76
C VAL A 48 -0.26 8.80 -14.41
N ALA A 49 -1.00 9.36 -13.45
CA ALA A 49 -1.19 8.75 -12.14
C ALA A 49 -1.90 7.38 -12.22
N GLU A 50 -2.89 7.24 -13.10
CA GLU A 50 -3.56 5.95 -13.36
C GLU A 50 -2.59 4.90 -13.92
N VAL A 51 -1.76 5.26 -14.91
CA VAL A 51 -0.75 4.35 -15.47
C VAL A 51 0.25 3.91 -14.40
N LEU A 52 0.75 4.86 -13.60
CA LEU A 52 1.68 4.58 -12.49
C LEU A 52 1.03 3.66 -11.46
N ARG A 53 -0.21 3.95 -11.07
CA ARG A 53 -1.00 3.14 -10.14
C ARG A 53 -1.15 1.73 -10.67
N ASP A 54 -1.67 1.55 -11.88
CA ASP A 54 -1.91 0.24 -12.48
C ASP A 54 -0.63 -0.59 -12.63
N HIS A 55 0.50 0.07 -12.90
CA HIS A 55 1.81 -0.58 -12.94
C HIS A 55 2.22 -1.10 -11.56
N LEU A 56 2.12 -0.26 -10.53
CA LEU A 56 2.50 -0.61 -9.16
C LEU A 56 1.58 -1.67 -8.55
N LEU A 57 0.27 -1.59 -8.79
CA LEU A 57 -0.74 -2.56 -8.32
C LEU A 57 -0.39 -3.99 -8.74
N LYS A 58 0.11 -4.18 -9.96
CA LYS A 58 0.44 -5.51 -10.52
C LYS A 58 1.75 -6.10 -10.00
N GLN A 59 2.66 -5.26 -9.51
CA GLN A 59 4.03 -5.66 -9.19
C GLN A 59 4.33 -5.73 -7.69
N ARG A 60 3.47 -5.15 -6.86
CA ARG A 60 3.78 -4.89 -5.45
C ARG A 60 2.58 -5.24 -4.57
N GLY A 61 2.89 -5.72 -3.37
CA GLY A 61 1.95 -5.85 -2.28
C GLY A 61 2.62 -5.42 -0.99
N VAL A 62 1.84 -5.24 0.07
CA VAL A 62 2.33 -4.72 1.34
C VAL A 62 1.90 -5.60 2.50
N ILE A 63 2.71 -5.57 3.55
CA ILE A 63 2.34 -6.08 4.87
C ILE A 63 2.63 -4.99 5.88
N CYS A 64 1.62 -4.60 6.64
CA CYS A 64 1.72 -3.52 7.60
C CYS A 64 1.72 -4.09 9.03
N PHE A 65 2.55 -3.50 9.87
CA PHE A 65 2.64 -3.81 11.29
C PHE A 65 2.45 -2.54 12.11
N SER A 66 2.09 -2.71 13.38
CA SER A 66 2.07 -1.64 14.38
C SER A 66 3.24 -1.79 15.34
N THR A 67 3.77 -0.67 15.84
CA THR A 67 4.67 -0.66 17.00
C THR A 67 3.92 -0.76 18.33
N ASP A 68 2.60 -0.56 18.31
CA ASP A 68 1.73 -0.61 19.48
C ASP A 68 0.53 -1.53 19.23
N TRP A 69 0.40 -2.57 20.04
CA TRP A 69 -0.72 -3.51 19.96
C TRP A 69 -1.95 -3.05 20.75
N GLN A 70 -1.85 -2.03 21.60
CA GLN A 70 -2.95 -1.56 22.45
C GLN A 70 -3.84 -0.52 21.76
N ASN A 71 -3.46 -0.04 20.57
CA ASN A 71 -4.21 0.97 19.84
C ASN A 71 -5.62 0.47 19.44
N PRO A 72 -6.70 1.05 20.00
CA PRO A 72 -8.07 0.58 19.77
C PRO A 72 -8.54 0.78 18.33
N VAL A 73 -8.04 1.80 17.63
CA VAL A 73 -8.39 2.06 16.22
C VAL A 73 -7.85 0.94 15.33
N ILE A 74 -6.62 0.47 15.57
CA ILE A 74 -6.04 -0.64 14.81
C ILE A 74 -6.80 -1.95 15.10
N TRP A 75 -7.25 -2.18 16.35
CA TRP A 75 -8.13 -3.30 16.68
C TRP A 75 -9.48 -3.26 15.97
N ALA A 76 -10.09 -2.07 15.87
CA ALA A 76 -11.35 -1.89 15.16
C ALA A 76 -11.20 -2.24 13.67
N HIS A 77 -10.14 -1.76 13.01
CA HIS A 77 -9.97 -1.91 11.57
C HIS A 77 -9.32 -3.22 11.12
N TYR A 78 -8.36 -3.77 11.88
CA TYR A 78 -7.53 -4.91 11.50
C TYR A 78 -7.66 -6.10 12.45
N GLY A 79 -7.95 -5.85 13.73
CA GLY A 79 -8.17 -6.87 14.76
C GLY A 79 -9.59 -7.47 14.75
N ALA A 80 -10.18 -7.69 13.58
CA ALA A 80 -11.52 -8.28 13.41
C ALA A 80 -12.60 -7.66 14.32
N LYS A 81 -12.72 -6.31 14.32
CA LYS A 81 -13.64 -5.55 15.17
C LYS A 81 -13.43 -5.84 16.66
N HIS A 82 -12.18 -5.83 17.13
CA HIS A 82 -11.76 -6.13 18.51
C HIS A 82 -11.77 -7.61 18.95
N TYR A 83 -12.21 -8.56 18.11
CA TYR A 83 -12.26 -9.99 18.44
C TYR A 83 -11.14 -10.83 17.80
N GLY A 84 -10.17 -10.16 17.18
CA GLY A 84 -9.06 -10.78 16.47
C GLY A 84 -7.94 -11.27 17.38
N VAL A 85 -6.81 -11.53 16.73
CA VAL A 85 -5.56 -11.96 17.37
C VAL A 85 -4.45 -11.00 16.96
N CYS A 86 -3.54 -10.74 17.89
CA CYS A 86 -2.32 -9.97 17.65
C CYS A 86 -1.11 -10.91 17.68
N LEU A 87 -0.33 -10.95 16.61
CA LEU A 87 0.91 -11.70 16.51
C LEU A 87 2.10 -10.74 16.67
N GLY A 88 3.02 -11.06 17.59
CA GLY A 88 4.23 -10.27 17.81
C GLY A 88 5.44 -10.86 17.07
N PHE A 89 6.23 -10.00 16.43
CA PHE A 89 7.42 -10.36 15.65
C PHE A 89 8.62 -9.54 16.11
N ASP A 90 9.76 -10.20 16.26
CA ASP A 90 11.05 -9.51 16.35
C ASP A 90 11.61 -9.36 14.94
N VAL A 91 11.71 -8.10 14.48
CA VAL A 91 12.09 -7.75 13.11
C VAL A 91 13.35 -6.89 13.14
N PRO A 92 14.41 -7.22 12.37
CA PRO A 92 15.56 -6.34 12.19
C PRO A 92 15.13 -4.98 11.65
N ASP A 93 15.69 -3.91 12.20
CA ASP A 93 15.25 -2.55 11.86
C ASP A 93 15.45 -2.22 10.37
N SER A 94 16.47 -2.83 9.75
CA SER A 94 16.78 -2.70 8.32
C SER A 94 15.71 -3.29 7.39
N LEU A 95 14.79 -4.12 7.89
CA LEU A 95 13.72 -4.74 7.10
C LEU A 95 12.38 -4.02 7.23
N ALA A 96 12.26 -3.07 8.16
CA ALA A 96 11.02 -2.35 8.42
C ALA A 96 11.11 -0.91 7.91
N MET A 97 10.08 -0.48 7.19
CA MET A 97 9.93 0.92 6.78
C MET A 97 8.87 1.58 7.64
N ARG A 98 9.22 2.68 8.31
CA ARG A 98 8.24 3.48 9.06
C ARG A 98 7.40 4.27 8.07
N VAL A 99 6.07 4.14 8.19
CA VAL A 99 5.13 4.96 7.43
C VAL A 99 5.02 6.32 8.09
N SER A 100 5.25 7.38 7.30
CA SER A 100 5.01 8.77 7.69
C SER A 100 3.74 9.26 6.99
N TYR A 101 2.77 9.74 7.77
CA TYR A 101 1.53 10.28 7.24
C TYR A 101 1.67 11.77 7.01
N GLU A 102 1.47 12.20 5.76
CA GLU A 102 1.51 13.61 5.38
C GLU A 102 0.09 14.20 5.36
N PRO A 103 -0.13 15.39 5.95
CA PRO A 103 -1.45 16.01 5.98
C PRO A 103 -1.87 16.59 4.62
N ASN A 104 -0.89 16.89 3.76
CA ASN A 104 -1.10 17.49 2.45
C ASN A 104 -0.69 16.52 1.35
N ARG A 105 -1.41 16.59 0.22
CA ARG A 105 -1.00 15.90 -1.00
C ARG A 105 0.25 16.53 -1.59
N LEU A 106 1.02 15.71 -2.30
CA LEU A 106 2.21 16.16 -3.02
C LEU A 106 1.82 16.93 -4.28
N ASP A 107 2.61 17.91 -4.67
CA ASP A 107 2.46 18.55 -5.98
C ASP A 107 2.85 17.57 -7.10
N PHE A 108 2.17 17.67 -8.24
CA PHE A 108 2.44 16.79 -9.38
C PHE A 108 3.69 17.27 -10.15
N ASP A 109 4.87 17.03 -9.59
CA ASP A 109 6.17 17.29 -10.20
C ASP A 109 6.88 15.96 -10.55
N ILE A 110 6.21 15.15 -11.39
CA ILE A 110 6.76 13.87 -11.83
C ILE A 110 7.58 14.11 -13.10
N ASP A 111 8.90 14.03 -12.96
CA ASP A 111 9.80 14.02 -14.11
C ASP A 111 9.73 12.68 -14.85
N LEU A 112 8.93 12.64 -15.92
CA LEU A 112 8.78 11.44 -16.76
C LEU A 112 10.02 11.10 -17.59
N SER A 113 11.06 11.94 -17.58
CA SER A 113 12.33 11.67 -18.24
C SER A 113 13.25 10.75 -17.41
N VAL A 114 12.97 10.59 -16.11
CA VAL A 114 13.71 9.67 -15.23
C VAL A 114 12.92 8.38 -14.93
N PRO A 115 13.60 7.28 -14.55
CA PRO A 115 12.92 6.01 -14.21
C PRO A 115 12.02 6.16 -12.97
N ASN A 116 10.71 6.35 -13.18
CA ASN A 116 9.72 6.49 -12.11
C ASN A 116 9.22 5.12 -11.65
N ALA A 117 10.02 4.44 -10.84
CA ALA A 117 9.73 3.07 -10.37
C ALA A 117 9.49 2.06 -11.51
N GLY A 118 10.13 2.26 -12.67
CA GLY A 118 9.99 1.42 -13.85
C GLY A 118 9.00 1.92 -14.89
N VAL A 119 8.30 3.03 -14.65
CA VAL A 119 7.43 3.67 -15.64
C VAL A 119 8.21 4.64 -16.53
N THR A 120 8.18 4.38 -17.83
CA THR A 120 8.82 5.21 -18.85
C THR A 120 7.82 6.22 -19.43
N HIS A 121 8.36 7.26 -20.08
CA HIS A 121 7.56 8.23 -20.83
C HIS A 121 6.61 7.56 -21.87
N ASP A 122 7.02 6.48 -22.52
CA ASP A 122 6.18 5.78 -23.50
C ASP A 122 4.96 5.10 -22.85
N MET A 123 5.12 4.57 -21.63
CA MET A 123 4.01 4.01 -20.86
C MET A 123 2.99 5.10 -20.49
N SER A 124 3.46 6.33 -20.25
CA SER A 124 2.59 7.49 -19.97
C SER A 124 1.80 7.98 -21.20
N LYS A 125 2.25 7.63 -22.42
CA LYS A 125 1.61 7.99 -23.69
C LYS A 125 0.61 6.94 -24.19
N GLY A 126 0.59 5.74 -23.62
CA GLY A 126 -0.18 4.59 -24.14
C GLY A 126 -1.62 4.50 -23.65
N HIS A 127 -2.56 5.12 -24.37
CA HIS A 127 -3.72 4.51 -25.05
C HIS A 127 -4.53 5.71 -25.58
N ALA A 128 -4.13 6.26 -26.73
CA ALA A 128 -5.14 6.93 -27.55
C ALA A 128 -6.16 5.83 -27.92
N PRO A 129 -7.47 6.02 -27.68
CA PRO A 129 -8.44 5.11 -28.25
C PRO A 129 -8.18 5.07 -29.75
N ASP A 130 -8.00 3.87 -30.30
CA ASP A 130 -7.82 3.68 -31.73
C ASP A 130 -8.92 4.47 -32.47
N GLU A 131 -8.53 5.48 -33.25
CA GLU A 131 -9.38 6.01 -34.30
C GLU A 131 -9.51 4.89 -35.34
N ILE A 132 -10.65 4.19 -35.33
CA ILE A 132 -11.56 3.86 -36.46
C ILE A 132 -12.72 3.02 -35.90
#